data_AF-A0A359IGQ7-F1
#
_entry.id   AF-A0A359IGQ7-F1
#
_cell.length_a   1.000
_cell.length_b   1.000
_cell.length_c   1.000
_cell.angle_alpha   90.00
_cell.angle_beta   90.00
_cell.angle_gamma   90.00
#
_symmetry.space_group_name_H-M   'P 1'
#
loop_
_entity.id
_entity.type
_entity.pdbx_description
1 polymer ?
#
loop_
_entity_poly.entity_id
_entity_poly.type
_entity_poly.pdbx_seq_one_letter_code
_entity_poly.pdbx_strand_id
1 'polypeptide(L)'
;MKNTYWNNNGKHQQEIEKLNNLIPDFGYTDNQYINLFITISNNYYRGYNDGDSFLDFEDRNEKYIKPFSTEIKFEIYKNYKGKELEKLVDRVIEFIKDKDLRYTEHIIYVNYDTKELSNVEKEEFRKLVSGTAEYLNNWVNSFIDMGELLEVEYSNDSTSGDLHPYSYRIGNE
;
A
#
# COMPACT_ATOMS: atom_id res chain seq x y z
N MET A 1 -19.50 20.30 4.48
CA MET A 1 -19.39 18.82 4.56
C MET A 1 -18.95 18.49 5.98
N LYS A 2 -19.82 17.92 6.82
CA LYS A 2 -19.53 17.74 8.27
C LYS A 2 -19.09 16.33 8.65
N ASN A 3 -19.43 15.31 7.87
CA ASN A 3 -19.06 13.92 8.13
C ASN A 3 -18.37 13.42 6.86
N THR A 4 -17.04 13.46 6.86
CA THR A 4 -16.19 12.86 5.82
C THR A 4 -14.97 12.29 6.53
N TYR A 5 -14.44 11.17 6.03
CA TYR A 5 -13.17 10.64 6.51
C TYR A 5 -12.02 11.64 6.30
N TRP A 6 -12.11 12.49 5.29
CA TRP A 6 -11.16 13.59 5.05
C TRP A 6 -11.05 14.59 6.20
N ASN A 7 -12.16 14.86 6.91
CA ASN A 7 -12.19 15.81 8.02
C ASN A 7 -12.18 15.12 9.40
N ASN A 8 -11.72 13.86 9.45
CA ASN A 8 -11.73 13.01 10.65
C ASN A 8 -13.11 12.85 11.32
N ASN A 9 -14.19 12.98 10.54
CA ASN A 9 -15.57 12.90 11.03
C ASN A 9 -16.36 11.80 10.30
N GLY A 10 -15.66 10.82 9.73
CA GLY A 10 -16.31 9.68 9.07
C GLY A 10 -17.00 8.76 10.08
N LYS A 11 -17.96 7.97 9.60
CA LYS A 11 -18.75 7.06 10.44
C LYS A 11 -17.89 6.04 11.20
N HIS A 12 -16.85 5.54 10.55
CA HIS A 12 -15.91 4.53 11.07
C HIS A 12 -14.49 5.09 11.22
N GLN A 13 -14.37 6.32 11.72
CA GLN A 13 -13.09 7.03 11.76
C GLN A 13 -12.02 6.25 12.55
N GLN A 14 -12.39 5.67 13.69
CA GLN A 14 -11.47 4.90 14.53
C GLN A 14 -11.00 3.62 13.85
N GLU A 15 -11.88 2.96 13.09
CA GLU A 15 -11.53 1.79 12.31
C GLU A 15 -10.60 2.15 11.15
N ILE A 16 -10.86 3.24 10.42
CA ILE A 16 -9.95 3.73 9.37
C ILE A 16 -8.56 3.99 9.94
N GLU A 17 -8.45 4.67 11.08
CA GLU A 17 -7.16 4.97 11.69
C GLU A 17 -6.37 3.70 12.02
N LYS A 18 -7.05 2.65 12.51
CA LYS A 18 -6.42 1.34 12.74
C LYS A 18 -6.01 0.67 11.43
N LEU A 19 -6.88 0.69 10.43
CA LEU A 19 -6.63 0.05 9.13
C LEU A 19 -5.51 0.76 8.36
N ASN A 20 -5.39 2.08 8.46
CA ASN A 20 -4.32 2.85 7.85
C ASN A 20 -2.94 2.45 8.38
N ASN A 21 -2.84 2.08 9.65
CA ASN A 21 -1.59 1.57 10.23
C ASN A 21 -1.22 0.15 9.76
N LEU A 22 -2.13 -0.53 9.06
CA LEU A 22 -1.87 -1.84 8.47
C LEU A 22 -1.47 -1.73 6.99
N ILE A 23 -1.68 -0.59 6.33
CA ILE A 23 -1.34 -0.44 4.92
C ILE A 23 0.20 -0.42 4.77
N PRO A 24 0.80 -1.20 3.86
CA PRO A 24 2.22 -1.10 3.56
C PRO A 24 2.54 0.29 2.98
N ASP A 25 3.75 0.80 3.18
CA ASP A 25 4.18 2.09 2.64
C ASP A 25 4.04 2.15 1.10
N PHE A 26 4.16 1.00 0.43
CA PHE A 26 4.00 0.92 -1.01
C PHE A 26 3.55 -0.47 -1.50
N GLY A 27 2.91 -0.46 -2.68
CA GLY A 27 2.47 -1.67 -3.37
C GLY A 27 1.18 -2.27 -2.80
N TYR A 28 0.95 -3.54 -3.12
CA TYR A 28 -0.14 -4.37 -2.59
C TYR A 28 0.46 -5.54 -1.79
N THR A 29 -0.41 -6.30 -1.14
CA THR A 29 -0.08 -7.42 -0.25
C THR A 29 -0.51 -8.76 -0.86
N ASP A 30 -0.16 -9.85 -0.20
CA ASP A 30 -0.74 -11.19 -0.43
C ASP A 30 -2.17 -11.33 0.18
N ASN A 31 -2.61 -10.38 0.99
CA ASN A 31 -3.92 -10.37 1.62
C ASN A 31 -4.96 -9.59 0.80
N GLN A 32 -5.93 -10.32 0.25
CA GLN A 32 -7.00 -9.77 -0.60
C GLN A 32 -7.88 -8.72 0.11
N TYR A 33 -8.10 -8.83 1.43
CA TYR A 33 -8.94 -7.89 2.18
C TYR A 33 -8.22 -6.57 2.43
N ILE A 34 -6.91 -6.62 2.70
CA ILE A 34 -6.07 -5.42 2.75
C ILE A 34 -6.01 -4.77 1.37
N ASN A 35 -5.85 -5.54 0.29
CA ASN A 35 -5.83 -4.98 -1.06
C ASN A 35 -7.16 -4.32 -1.45
N LEU A 36 -8.29 -4.91 -1.05
CA LEU A 36 -9.61 -4.28 -1.17
C LEU A 36 -9.64 -2.93 -0.44
N PHE A 37 -9.17 -2.87 0.81
CA PHE A 37 -9.12 -1.64 1.60
C PHE A 37 -8.22 -0.57 0.97
N ILE A 38 -6.99 -0.93 0.57
CA ILE A 38 -6.06 -0.04 -0.13
C ILE A 38 -6.72 0.54 -1.39
N THR A 39 -7.34 -0.32 -2.20
CA THR A 39 -7.94 0.10 -3.47
C THR A 39 -9.10 1.07 -3.24
N ILE A 40 -9.97 0.81 -2.26
CA ILE A 40 -11.09 1.73 -2.00
C ILE A 40 -10.63 3.06 -1.39
N SER A 41 -9.63 3.02 -0.50
CA SER A 41 -9.06 4.22 0.11
C SER A 41 -8.42 5.13 -0.94
N ASN A 42 -7.70 4.55 -1.91
CA ASN A 42 -7.13 5.29 -3.04
C ASN A 42 -8.21 5.91 -3.93
N ASN A 43 -9.27 5.16 -4.27
CA ASN A 43 -10.42 5.69 -5.02
C ASN A 43 -11.09 6.85 -4.26
N TYR A 44 -11.28 6.72 -2.95
CA TYR A 44 -11.88 7.77 -2.11
C TYR A 44 -11.01 9.02 -2.05
N TYR A 45 -9.70 8.87 -1.81
CA TYR A 45 -8.75 9.99 -1.75
C TYR A 45 -8.73 10.77 -3.06
N ARG A 46 -8.56 10.08 -4.19
CA ARG A 46 -8.49 10.73 -5.51
C ARG A 46 -9.81 11.32 -5.95
N GLY A 47 -10.92 10.62 -5.70
CA GLY A 47 -12.24 11.17 -6.00
C GLY A 47 -12.57 12.42 -5.16
N TYR A 48 -11.98 12.56 -3.98
CA TYR A 48 -12.13 13.74 -3.14
C TYR A 48 -11.16 14.89 -3.52
N ASN A 49 -9.90 14.58 -3.82
CA ASN A 49 -8.85 15.58 -4.05
C ASN A 49 -8.69 15.99 -5.51
N ASP A 50 -8.72 15.02 -6.42
CA ASP A 50 -8.42 15.22 -7.83
C ASP A 50 -9.69 15.29 -8.69
N GLY A 51 -10.84 14.92 -8.10
CA GLY A 51 -12.13 14.84 -8.81
C GLY A 51 -12.26 13.60 -9.71
N ASP A 52 -11.26 12.70 -9.63
CA ASP A 52 -11.18 11.43 -10.33
C ASP A 52 -12.44 10.61 -10.09
N SER A 53 -12.78 9.83 -11.10
CA SER A 53 -13.92 8.94 -11.11
C SER A 53 -13.50 7.55 -10.63
N PHE A 54 -14.43 6.80 -10.04
CA PHE A 54 -14.18 5.40 -9.70
C PHE A 54 -13.69 4.59 -10.92
N LEU A 55 -14.13 4.95 -12.13
CA LEU A 55 -13.77 4.25 -13.36
C LEU A 55 -12.34 4.54 -13.83
N ASP A 56 -11.67 5.55 -13.28
CA ASP A 56 -10.30 5.91 -13.66
C ASP A 56 -9.28 4.87 -13.14
N PHE A 57 -9.75 3.88 -12.38
CA PHE A 57 -8.98 2.79 -11.77
C PHE A 57 -9.48 1.40 -12.16
N GLU A 58 -10.05 1.25 -13.36
CA GLU A 58 -10.72 0.03 -13.83
C GLU A 58 -9.90 -1.24 -13.55
N ASP A 59 -8.63 -1.31 -13.95
CA ASP A 59 -7.79 -2.51 -13.74
C ASP A 59 -7.67 -2.91 -12.27
N ARG A 60 -7.47 -1.93 -11.38
CA ARG A 60 -7.34 -2.17 -9.94
C ARG A 60 -8.67 -2.55 -9.32
N ASN A 61 -9.74 -1.90 -9.75
CA ASN A 61 -11.08 -2.18 -9.27
C ASN A 61 -11.52 -3.58 -9.72
N GLU A 62 -11.25 -3.96 -10.96
CA GLU A 62 -11.48 -5.30 -11.48
C GLU A 62 -10.68 -6.35 -10.71
N LYS A 63 -9.41 -6.08 -10.38
CA LYS A 63 -8.58 -7.02 -9.63
C LYS A 63 -8.97 -7.16 -8.17
N TYR A 64 -9.21 -6.05 -7.46
CA TYR A 64 -9.28 -6.03 -6.00
C TYR A 64 -10.66 -5.70 -5.41
N ILE A 65 -11.58 -5.13 -6.19
CA ILE A 65 -12.95 -4.82 -5.73
C ILE A 65 -13.98 -5.79 -6.32
N LYS A 66 -13.90 -6.11 -7.61
CA LYS A 66 -14.85 -6.99 -8.32
C LYS A 66 -15.05 -8.35 -7.65
N PRO A 67 -14.01 -9.03 -7.10
CA PRO A 67 -14.20 -10.30 -6.41
C PRO A 67 -15.19 -10.24 -5.25
N PHE A 68 -15.34 -9.08 -4.61
CA PHE A 68 -16.19 -8.87 -3.45
C PHE A 68 -17.49 -8.11 -3.77
N SER A 69 -17.74 -7.78 -5.04
CA SER A 69 -18.85 -6.93 -5.46
C SER A 69 -20.22 -7.44 -5.01
N THR A 70 -20.43 -8.76 -5.00
CA THR A 70 -21.69 -9.37 -4.54
C THR A 70 -21.89 -9.21 -3.03
N GLU A 71 -20.84 -9.40 -2.25
CA GLU A 71 -20.86 -9.37 -0.78
C GLU A 71 -21.02 -7.93 -0.26
N ILE A 72 -20.30 -6.98 -0.88
CA ILE A 72 -20.34 -5.55 -0.57
C ILE A 72 -21.57 -4.88 -1.20
N LYS A 73 -22.32 -5.61 -2.05
CA LYS A 73 -23.50 -5.15 -2.80
C LYS A 73 -23.18 -3.89 -3.61
N PHE A 74 -22.19 -4.03 -4.49
CA PHE A 74 -21.54 -2.95 -5.20
C PHE A 74 -21.53 -3.18 -6.72
N GLU A 75 -21.73 -2.12 -7.50
CA GLU A 75 -21.73 -2.18 -8.97
C GLU A 75 -20.40 -1.66 -9.52
N ILE A 76 -19.53 -2.56 -9.98
CA ILE A 76 -18.14 -2.22 -10.36
C ILE A 76 -18.02 -1.17 -11.48
N TYR A 77 -19.03 -1.01 -12.35
CA TYR A 77 -19.00 -0.09 -13.49
C TYR A 77 -19.81 1.19 -13.28
N LYS A 78 -20.26 1.46 -12.05
CA LYS A 78 -20.93 2.72 -11.73
C LYS A 78 -19.89 3.80 -11.36
N ASN A 79 -20.10 5.02 -11.85
CA ASN A 79 -19.24 6.16 -11.54
C ASN A 79 -19.64 6.78 -10.20
N TYR A 80 -19.04 6.29 -9.11
CA TYR A 80 -19.29 6.80 -7.76
C TYR A 80 -18.50 8.09 -7.51
N LYS A 81 -19.17 9.11 -6.92
CA LYS A 81 -18.53 10.36 -6.48
C LYS A 81 -19.06 10.84 -5.13
N GLY A 82 -18.25 11.62 -4.42
CA GLY A 82 -18.63 12.27 -3.15
C GLY A 82 -19.24 11.31 -2.13
N LYS A 83 -20.48 11.56 -1.70
CA LYS A 83 -21.18 10.75 -0.70
C LYS A 83 -21.41 9.29 -1.12
N GLU A 84 -21.43 8.99 -2.41
CA GLU A 84 -21.59 7.59 -2.83
C GLU A 84 -20.29 6.79 -2.65
N LEU A 85 -19.12 7.42 -2.84
CA LEU A 85 -17.82 6.82 -2.49
C LEU A 85 -17.69 6.63 -0.98
N GLU A 86 -18.16 7.58 -0.19
CA GLU A 86 -18.13 7.45 1.28
C GLU A 86 -18.97 6.27 1.78
N LYS A 87 -20.18 6.08 1.22
CA LYS A 87 -21.00 4.90 1.51
C LYS A 87 -20.33 3.59 1.09
N LEU A 88 -19.52 3.61 0.04
CA LEU A 88 -18.77 2.45 -0.39
C LEU A 88 -17.66 2.13 0.61
N VAL A 89 -16.91 3.13 1.06
CA VAL A 89 -15.91 2.99 2.13
C VAL A 89 -16.55 2.39 3.38
N ASP A 90 -17.69 2.92 3.83
CA ASP A 90 -18.43 2.38 4.99
C ASP A 90 -18.73 0.88 4.85
N ARG A 91 -19.21 0.46 3.66
CA ARG A 91 -19.54 -0.95 3.40
C ARG A 91 -18.31 -1.84 3.38
N VAL A 92 -17.20 -1.34 2.82
CA VAL A 92 -15.93 -2.08 2.81
C VAL A 92 -15.45 -2.27 4.25
N ILE A 93 -15.45 -1.23 5.08
CA ILE A 93 -15.03 -1.32 6.49
C ILE A 93 -15.88 -2.37 7.24
N GLU A 94 -17.20 -2.29 7.12
CA GLU A 94 -18.11 -3.25 7.76
C GLU A 94 -17.89 -4.69 7.26
N PHE A 95 -17.49 -4.86 6.00
CA PHE A 95 -17.19 -6.16 5.41
C PHE A 95 -15.86 -6.74 5.90
N ILE A 96 -14.81 -5.92 6.05
CA ILE A 96 -13.46 -6.38 6.38
C ILE A 96 -13.18 -6.44 7.89
N LYS A 97 -13.96 -5.77 8.75
CA LYS A 97 -13.66 -5.64 10.19
C LYS A 97 -13.50 -6.96 10.94
N ASP A 98 -14.16 -8.03 10.46
CA ASP A 98 -14.15 -9.36 11.07
C ASP A 98 -13.25 -10.35 10.29
N LYS A 99 -12.43 -9.86 9.34
CA LYS A 99 -11.53 -10.67 8.52
C LYS A 99 -10.12 -10.71 9.11
N ASP A 100 -9.35 -11.73 8.74
CA ASP A 100 -7.93 -11.76 9.01
C ASP A 100 -7.21 -10.82 8.02
N LEU A 101 -6.60 -9.78 8.57
CA LEU A 101 -5.94 -8.71 7.82
C LEU A 101 -4.42 -8.84 7.82
N ARG A 102 -3.87 -9.92 8.39
CA ARG A 102 -2.43 -10.15 8.41
C ARG A 102 -1.91 -10.45 7.01
N TYR A 103 -0.73 -9.91 6.70
CA TYR A 103 0.03 -10.21 5.50
C TYR A 103 1.51 -10.29 5.86
N THR A 104 2.32 -10.82 4.94
CA THR A 104 3.76 -10.89 5.13
C THR A 104 4.39 -9.52 4.90
N GLU A 105 4.97 -8.92 5.94
CA GLU A 105 5.73 -7.67 5.80
C GLU A 105 7.13 -7.96 5.22
N HIS A 106 7.49 -7.21 4.19
CA HIS A 106 8.85 -7.16 3.65
C HIS A 106 9.42 -5.77 3.93
N ILE A 107 10.53 -5.71 4.67
CA ILE A 107 11.04 -4.47 5.24
C ILE A 107 12.37 -4.11 4.58
N ILE A 108 12.53 -2.82 4.27
CA ILE A 108 13.81 -2.21 3.95
C ILE A 108 13.94 -0.90 4.74
N TYR A 109 15.15 -0.54 5.09
CA TYR A 109 15.47 0.72 5.74
C TYR A 109 16.18 1.60 4.71
N VAL A 110 15.78 2.87 4.60
CA VAL A 110 16.35 3.83 3.66
C VAL A 110 16.81 5.08 4.38
N ASN A 111 18.02 5.55 4.07
CA ASN A 111 18.45 6.90 4.36
C ASN A 111 18.40 7.72 3.05
N TYR A 112 17.46 8.67 2.99
CA TYR A 112 17.28 9.50 1.81
C TYR A 112 18.37 10.57 1.66
N ASP A 113 18.99 11.00 2.75
CA ASP A 113 20.03 12.03 2.74
C ASP A 113 21.36 11.45 2.23
N THR A 114 21.74 10.27 2.74
CA THR A 114 22.96 9.57 2.32
C THR A 114 22.75 8.66 1.13
N LYS A 115 21.49 8.46 0.70
CA LYS A 115 21.17 7.61 -0.46
C LYS A 115 21.62 6.17 -0.23
N GLU A 116 21.26 5.61 0.93
CA GLU A 116 21.68 4.28 1.37
C GLU A 116 20.48 3.40 1.70
N LEU A 117 20.65 2.10 1.48
CA LEU A 117 19.69 1.06 1.85
C LEU A 117 20.29 0.10 2.87
N SER A 118 19.44 -0.42 3.75
CA SER A 118 19.82 -1.41 4.75
C SER A 118 18.70 -2.42 4.95
N ASN A 119 19.07 -3.70 5.06
CA ASN A 119 18.13 -4.77 5.45
C ASN A 119 17.94 -4.87 6.96
N VAL A 120 18.71 -4.10 7.73
CA VAL A 120 18.64 -4.01 9.19
C VAL A 120 18.37 -2.58 9.62
N GLU A 121 17.75 -2.43 10.79
CA GLU A 121 17.49 -1.12 11.36
C GLU A 121 18.80 -0.39 11.67
N LYS A 122 18.86 0.89 11.31
CA LYS A 122 19.99 1.79 11.56
C LYS A 122 19.44 3.14 12.02
N GLU A 123 20.23 3.85 12.83
CA GLU A 123 19.92 5.22 13.22
C GLU A 123 19.79 6.10 11.96
N GLU A 124 18.85 7.05 11.95
CA GLU A 124 18.55 7.94 10.81
C GLU A 124 17.90 7.28 9.58
N PHE A 125 17.81 5.94 9.53
CA PHE A 125 17.12 5.26 8.44
C PHE A 125 15.61 5.20 8.69
N ARG A 126 14.83 5.49 7.67
CA ARG A 126 13.37 5.30 7.68
C ARG A 126 13.05 3.84 7.33
N LYS A 127 12.24 3.19 8.16
CA LYS A 127 11.62 1.90 7.84
C LYS A 127 10.59 2.08 6.71
N LEU A 128 10.66 1.26 5.69
CA LEU A 128 9.63 1.09 4.67
C LEU A 128 9.13 -0.35 4.66
N VAL A 129 7.82 -0.52 4.50
CA VAL A 129 7.14 -1.82 4.48
C VAL A 129 6.50 -2.04 3.11
N SER A 130 6.73 -3.21 2.53
CA SER A 130 5.99 -3.74 1.39
C SER A 130 5.19 -4.97 1.77
N GLY A 131 4.09 -5.18 1.07
CA GLY A 131 3.24 -6.35 1.25
C GLY A 131 3.68 -7.61 0.49
N THR A 132 4.64 -7.48 -0.42
CA THR A 132 5.22 -8.62 -1.16
C THR A 132 6.68 -8.35 -1.48
N ALA A 133 7.47 -9.42 -1.62
CA ALA A 133 8.86 -9.31 -2.08
C ALA A 133 8.94 -8.64 -3.47
N GLU A 134 8.05 -8.98 -4.41
CA GLU A 134 8.05 -8.42 -5.76
C GLU A 134 7.97 -6.88 -5.75
N TYR A 135 7.02 -6.32 -4.97
CA TYR A 135 6.90 -4.87 -4.85
C TYR A 135 8.15 -4.25 -4.22
N LEU A 136 8.70 -4.86 -3.17
CA LEU A 136 9.95 -4.40 -2.55
C LEU A 136 11.08 -4.34 -3.58
N ASN A 137 11.27 -5.41 -4.34
CA ASN A 137 12.35 -5.51 -5.33
C ASN A 137 12.21 -4.48 -6.45
N ASN A 138 10.98 -4.28 -6.93
CA ASN A 138 10.70 -3.27 -7.94
C ASN A 138 10.99 -1.85 -7.42
N TRP A 139 10.66 -1.57 -6.16
CA TRP A 139 10.97 -0.30 -5.52
C TRP A 139 12.48 -0.10 -5.35
N VAL A 140 13.19 -1.11 -4.84
CA VAL A 140 14.65 -1.09 -4.68
C VAL A 140 15.34 -0.86 -6.03
N ASN A 141 14.93 -1.59 -7.07
CA ASN A 141 15.48 -1.40 -8.42
C ASN A 141 15.21 0.00 -8.98
N SER A 142 14.00 0.53 -8.76
CA SER A 142 13.68 1.90 -9.17
C SER A 142 14.54 2.93 -8.42
N PHE A 143 14.77 2.73 -7.13
CA PHE A 143 15.64 3.58 -6.30
C PHE A 143 17.11 3.54 -6.79
N ILE A 144 17.60 2.35 -7.17
CA ILE A 144 18.91 2.16 -7.81
C ILE A 144 18.99 2.89 -9.15
N ASP A 145 18.02 2.66 -10.04
CA ASP A 145 18.01 3.15 -11.42
C ASP A 145 17.96 4.69 -11.51
N MET A 146 17.40 5.35 -10.50
CA MET A 146 17.39 6.82 -10.40
C MET A 146 18.78 7.42 -10.06
N GLY A 147 19.82 6.59 -9.90
CA GLY A 147 21.16 7.03 -9.51
C GLY A 147 21.20 7.55 -8.08
N GLU A 148 20.30 7.06 -7.23
CA GLU A 148 20.13 7.49 -5.84
C GLU A 148 20.80 6.54 -4.84
N LEU A 149 21.90 5.88 -5.20
CA LEU A 149 22.60 4.95 -4.30
C LEU A 149 24.10 5.17 -4.25
N LEU A 150 24.64 5.24 -3.02
CA LEU A 150 26.08 5.36 -2.76
C LEU A 150 26.69 4.15 -2.03
N GLU A 151 25.95 3.35 -1.24
CA GLU A 151 26.53 2.15 -0.62
C GLU A 151 25.46 1.11 -0.19
N VAL A 152 25.80 -0.18 -0.26
CA VAL A 152 24.95 -1.31 0.21
C VAL A 152 25.78 -2.14 1.19
N GLU A 153 25.40 -2.17 2.47
CA GLU A 153 25.95 -3.12 3.43
C GLU A 153 25.10 -4.38 3.53
N TYR A 154 25.73 -5.53 3.28
CA TYR A 154 25.14 -6.85 3.38
C TYR A 154 25.24 -7.38 4.81
N SER A 155 24.20 -8.05 5.30
CA SER A 155 24.34 -9.05 6.36
C SER A 155 24.01 -10.43 5.78
N ASN A 156 24.99 -11.33 5.82
CA ASN A 156 24.79 -12.73 5.45
C ASN A 156 24.04 -13.42 6.59
N ASP A 157 22.72 -13.52 6.50
CA ASP A 157 21.98 -14.51 7.28
C ASP A 157 21.18 -15.42 6.35
N SER A 158 21.88 -16.46 5.88
CA SER A 158 21.33 -17.55 5.10
C SER A 158 20.52 -18.48 5.99
N THR A 159 19.33 -18.06 6.42
CA THR A 159 18.35 -18.96 7.07
C THR A 159 16.89 -18.66 6.66
N SER A 160 16.62 -18.50 5.36
CA SER A 160 15.33 -18.93 4.78
C SER A 160 15.48 -19.08 3.28
N GLY A 161 14.99 -20.19 2.75
CA GLY A 161 15.36 -20.74 1.45
C GLY A 161 14.79 -20.07 0.21
N ASP A 162 14.43 -18.77 0.24
CA ASP A 162 13.97 -18.05 -0.96
C ASP A 162 14.29 -16.54 -0.86
N LEU A 163 15.57 -16.19 -0.94
CA LEU A 163 16.02 -14.84 -1.30
C LEU A 163 17.26 -15.00 -2.18
N HIS A 164 17.08 -14.97 -3.51
CA HIS A 164 18.22 -14.76 -4.38
C HIS A 164 18.76 -13.33 -4.16
N PRO A 165 20.08 -13.17 -3.96
CA PRO A 165 20.70 -11.98 -3.40
C PRO A 165 20.69 -10.85 -4.42
N TYR A 166 20.16 -9.68 -4.05
CA TYR A 166 20.30 -8.50 -4.90
C TYR A 166 21.77 -8.08 -4.93
N SER A 167 22.40 -8.31 -6.07
CA SER A 167 23.73 -7.83 -6.41
C SER A 167 23.60 -6.58 -7.27
N TYR A 168 23.93 -5.40 -6.73
CA TYR A 168 24.18 -4.21 -7.56
C TYR A 168 25.33 -3.37 -7.03
N ARG A 169 26.25 -3.04 -7.97
CA ARG A 169 27.25 -1.98 -7.89
C ARG A 169 26.71 -0.81 -8.71
N ILE A 170 26.71 0.40 -8.17
CA ILE A 170 26.88 1.61 -8.99
C ILE A 170 27.99 2.42 -8.35
N GLY A 171 29.21 2.15 -8.80
CA GLY A 171 30.26 3.16 -8.74
C GLY A 171 30.09 4.04 -9.95
N ASN A 172 30.22 5.35 -9.78
CA ASN A 172 30.82 6.18 -10.80
C ASN A 172 31.79 7.14 -10.12
N GLU A 173 32.98 7.17 -10.73
CA GLU A 173 34.18 7.93 -10.39
C GLU A 173 33.94 9.43 -10.20
#